data_AF-A0A7K2JPZ0-F1
#
_entry.id   AF-A0A7K2JPZ0-F1
#
_cell.length_a   1.000
_cell.length_b   1.000
_cell.length_c   1.000
_cell.angle_alpha   90.00
_cell.angle_beta   90.00
_cell.angle_gamma   90.00
#
_symmetry.space_group_name_H-M   'P 1'
#
loop_
_entity.id
_entity.type
_entity.pdbx_description
1 polymer ?
#
loop_
_entity_poly.entity_id
_entity_poly.type
_entity_poly.pdbx_seq_one_letter_code
_entity_poly.pdbx_strand_id
1 'polypeptide(L)'
;GRGSGGCPPGWHSTRHGGPEAGRAFYADVKRRLARYGRSPDDLKIMPGVTVVLGDTDAEARERAAEIRRQQVSPQTAILTLEQIWGVDLSAYDPDGPLPDIDPVPDPGLSQGRTRHGDSTAIAEKWRALAQEKGLSIRQTVIEAGARQSFVGTPEAVAAELESFVARDAADGFILVPHLTPGGLDEFVDRVVPLLQERGAFRTAYEGGTLRSHLGLAEPVWKG
;
A
#
# COMPACT_ATOMS: atom_id res chain seq x y z
N GLY A 1 -17.40 0.20 39.06
CA GLY A 1 -16.83 -0.97 38.37
C GLY A 1 -16.31 -0.52 37.03
N ARG A 2 -15.02 -0.74 36.75
CA ARG A 2 -14.35 -0.39 35.50
C ARG A 2 -14.68 -1.48 34.46
N GLY A 3 -15.18 -1.11 33.28
CA GLY A 3 -15.52 -2.04 32.21
C GLY A 3 -14.73 -1.73 30.94
N SER A 4 -13.70 -2.53 30.70
CA SER A 4 -13.13 -2.93 29.40
C SER A 4 -12.94 -1.87 28.29
N GLY A 5 -11.78 -1.20 28.32
CA GLY A 5 -11.15 -0.66 27.12
C GLY A 5 -10.50 -1.79 26.33
N GLY A 6 -11.11 -2.17 25.21
CA GLY A 6 -10.54 -3.10 24.25
C GLY A 6 -9.51 -2.38 23.38
N CYS A 7 -8.24 -2.75 23.53
CA CYS A 7 -7.17 -2.38 22.60
C CYS A 7 -7.26 -3.33 21.38
N PRO A 8 -7.34 -2.84 20.13
CA PRO A 8 -7.26 -3.73 18.97
C PRO A 8 -5.80 -4.11 18.66
N PRO A 9 -5.55 -5.32 18.12
CA PRO A 9 -4.22 -5.87 17.86
C PRO A 9 -3.52 -5.24 16.63
N GLY A 10 -2.19 -5.33 16.63
CA GLY A 10 -1.25 -4.67 15.71
C GLY A 10 -1.53 -4.89 14.21
N TRP A 11 -1.42 -3.84 13.40
CA TRP A 11 -0.18 -3.30 12.79
C TRP A 11 0.41 -4.25 11.76
N HIS A 12 0.24 -3.95 10.46
CA HIS A 12 1.21 -4.20 9.37
C HIS A 12 0.66 -3.60 8.06
N SER A 13 1.45 -2.68 7.48
CA SER A 13 1.18 -1.93 6.24
C SER A 13 -0.07 -1.06 6.27
N THR A 14 0.12 0.26 6.37
CA THR A 14 -0.96 1.26 6.33
C THR A 14 -1.70 1.22 4.99
N ARG A 15 -2.71 0.33 4.87
CA ARG A 15 -3.84 0.44 3.95
C ARG A 15 -4.78 1.55 4.43
N HIS A 16 -4.28 2.78 4.49
CA HIS A 16 -5.15 3.92 4.75
C HIS A 16 -5.78 4.36 3.44
N GLY A 17 -7.07 4.06 3.31
CA GLY A 17 -7.91 4.59 2.25
C GLY A 17 -7.92 6.12 2.32
N GLY A 18 -7.35 6.74 1.29
CA GLY A 18 -7.38 8.18 1.08
C GLY A 18 -6.41 9.02 1.93
N PRO A 19 -6.11 10.26 1.48
CA PRO A 19 -5.18 11.19 2.15
C PRO A 19 -5.54 11.49 3.62
N GLU A 20 -6.83 11.51 3.97
CA GLU A 20 -7.30 11.86 5.31
C GLU A 20 -6.98 10.79 6.36
N ALA A 21 -7.11 9.51 6.01
CA ALA A 21 -6.77 8.42 6.93
C ALA A 21 -5.25 8.36 7.19
N GLY A 22 -4.43 8.65 6.18
CA GLY A 22 -2.98 8.81 6.33
C GLY A 22 -2.63 9.94 7.30
N ARG A 23 -3.27 11.10 7.17
CA ARG A 23 -3.07 12.24 8.08
C ARG A 23 -3.51 11.94 9.51
N ALA A 24 -4.65 11.28 9.70
CA ALA A 24 -5.12 10.89 11.03
C ALA A 24 -4.13 9.95 11.74
N PHE A 25 -3.58 8.98 11.00
CA PHE A 25 -2.54 8.09 11.50
C PHE A 25 -1.24 8.84 11.81
N TYR A 26 -0.76 9.68 10.89
CA TYR A 26 0.44 10.50 11.09
C TYR A 26 0.33 11.35 12.37
N ALA A 27 -0.77 12.09 12.51
CA ALA A 27 -1.03 12.93 13.67
C ALA A 27 -1.11 12.13 14.98
N ASP A 28 -1.75 10.95 14.97
CA ASP A 28 -1.84 10.09 16.14
C ASP A 28 -0.47 9.54 16.57
N VAL A 29 0.33 9.05 15.62
CA VAL A 29 1.68 8.53 15.90
C VAL A 29 2.57 9.64 16.45
N LYS A 30 2.62 10.80 15.78
CA LYS A 30 3.46 11.93 16.21
C LYS A 30 3.07 12.44 17.59
N ARG A 31 1.77 12.53 17.90
CA ARG A 31 1.26 12.93 19.23
C ARG A 31 1.72 12.00 20.35
N ARG A 32 1.85 10.69 20.08
CA ARG A 32 2.27 9.71 21.10
C ARG A 32 3.74 9.87 21.50
N LEU A 33 4.59 10.42 20.63
CA LEU A 33 6.04 10.57 20.87
C LEU A 33 6.36 11.42 22.10
N ALA A 34 5.58 12.48 22.35
CA ALA A 34 5.77 13.35 23.50
C ALA A 34 5.70 12.59 24.84
N ARG A 35 4.90 11.52 24.93
CA ARG A 35 4.81 10.66 26.12
C ARG A 35 6.11 9.92 26.44
N TYR A 36 7.00 9.82 25.46
CA TYR A 36 8.31 9.19 25.56
C TYR A 36 9.46 10.20 25.56
N GLY A 37 9.17 11.50 25.71
CA GLY A 37 10.17 12.56 25.67
C GLY A 37 10.83 12.75 24.29
N ARG A 38 10.16 12.32 23.21
CA ARG A 38 10.66 12.42 21.83
C ARG A 38 9.98 13.56 21.08
N SER A 39 10.74 14.22 20.21
CA SER A 39 10.23 15.19 19.24
C SER A 39 9.47 14.48 18.11
N PRO A 40 8.45 15.10 17.50
CA PRO A 40 7.85 14.62 16.25
C PRO A 40 8.87 14.26 15.16
N ASP A 41 10.01 14.97 15.12
CA ASP A 41 11.04 14.77 14.10
C ASP A 41 11.91 13.53 14.31
N ASP A 42 11.88 12.94 15.51
CA ASP A 42 12.71 11.78 15.87
C ASP A 42 12.24 10.48 15.21
N LEU A 43 11.04 10.47 14.62
CA LEU A 43 10.45 9.31 13.94
C LEU A 43 9.98 9.72 12.56
N LYS A 44 10.51 9.08 11.51
CA LYS A 44 10.03 9.25 10.14
C LYS A 44 8.94 8.22 9.81
N ILE A 45 7.83 8.70 9.26
CA ILE A 45 6.70 7.89 8.78
C ILE A 45 6.76 7.87 7.26
N MET A 46 7.16 6.72 6.70
CA MET A 46 7.36 6.55 5.25
C MET A 46 6.53 5.38 4.74
N PRO A 47 5.29 5.62 4.27
CA PRO A 47 4.47 4.56 3.68
C PRO A 47 5.10 3.99 2.41
N GLY A 48 4.88 2.69 2.20
CA GLY A 48 5.20 2.02 0.94
C GLY A 48 4.21 2.44 -0.14
N VAL A 49 4.72 2.91 -1.28
CA VAL A 49 3.90 3.41 -2.38
C VAL A 49 4.38 2.87 -3.71
N THR A 50 3.46 2.76 -4.66
CA THR A 50 3.77 2.40 -6.03
C THR A 50 3.49 3.57 -6.95
N VAL A 51 4.26 3.70 -8.03
CA VAL A 51 4.10 4.78 -9.01
C VAL A 51 3.97 4.19 -10.41
N VAL A 52 2.99 4.67 -11.16
CA VAL A 52 2.84 4.41 -12.60
C VAL A 52 2.80 5.73 -13.33
N LEU A 53 3.75 5.91 -14.25
CA LEU A 53 3.85 7.13 -15.06
C LEU A 53 3.30 6.89 -16.46
N GLY A 54 2.86 7.96 -17.09
CA GLY A 54 2.51 8.04 -18.51
C GLY A 54 2.69 9.47 -18.99
N ASP A 55 2.81 9.68 -20.30
CA ASP A 55 2.92 11.03 -20.86
C ASP A 55 1.60 11.80 -20.76
N THR A 56 0.50 11.06 -20.61
CA THR A 56 -0.82 11.59 -20.26
C THR A 56 -1.45 10.80 -19.13
N ASP A 57 -2.41 11.40 -18.44
CA ASP A 57 -3.21 10.70 -17.42
C ASP A 57 -3.94 9.47 -17.98
N ALA A 58 -4.38 9.51 -19.24
CA ALA A 58 -5.05 8.39 -19.87
C ALA A 58 -4.10 7.21 -20.05
N GLU A 59 -2.91 7.48 -20.58
CA GLU A 59 -1.84 6.49 -20.74
C GLU A 59 -1.40 5.92 -19.39
N ALA A 60 -1.19 6.76 -18.38
CA ALA A 60 -0.80 6.30 -17.04
C ALA A 60 -1.84 5.33 -16.46
N ARG A 61 -3.14 5.62 -16.63
CA ARG A 61 -4.24 4.75 -16.19
C ARG A 61 -4.28 3.43 -16.96
N GLU A 62 -4.04 3.46 -18.26
CA GLU A 62 -3.96 2.26 -19.09
C GLU A 62 -2.78 1.38 -18.68
N ARG A 63 -1.58 1.97 -18.55
CA ARG A 63 -0.38 1.29 -18.05
C ARG A 63 -0.61 0.70 -16.65
N ALA A 64 -1.29 1.42 -15.76
CA ALA A 64 -1.62 0.93 -14.43
C ALA A 64 -2.58 -0.26 -14.47
N ALA A 65 -3.59 -0.24 -15.36
CA ALA A 65 -4.47 -1.37 -15.56
C ALA A 65 -3.70 -2.60 -16.08
N GLU A 66 -2.80 -2.40 -17.05
CA GLU A 66 -1.98 -3.47 -17.61
C GLU A 66 -1.05 -4.10 -16.56
N ILE A 67 -0.32 -3.28 -15.81
CA ILE A 67 0.54 -3.74 -14.72
C ILE A 67 -0.27 -4.57 -13.71
N ARG A 68 -1.47 -4.12 -13.34
CA ARG A 68 -2.31 -4.83 -12.37
C ARG A 68 -2.73 -6.20 -12.88
N ARG A 69 -3.05 -6.32 -14.18
CA ARG A 69 -3.38 -7.61 -14.81
C ARG A 69 -2.21 -8.57 -14.78
N GLN A 70 -1.00 -8.07 -15.02
CA GLN A 70 0.21 -8.91 -15.08
C GLN A 70 0.68 -9.39 -13.69
N GLN A 71 0.36 -8.65 -12.62
CA GLN A 71 0.76 -8.99 -11.26
C GLN A 71 -0.01 -10.17 -10.65
N VAL A 72 -1.17 -10.53 -11.20
CA VAL A 72 -2.00 -11.62 -10.67
C VAL A 72 -1.99 -12.80 -11.65
N SER A 73 -1.13 -13.78 -11.37
CA SER A 73 -1.15 -15.04 -12.10
C SER A 73 -2.44 -15.83 -11.83
N PRO A 74 -2.84 -16.74 -12.73
CA PRO A 74 -3.94 -17.67 -12.50
C PRO A 74 -3.85 -18.39 -11.14
N GLN A 75 -2.67 -18.88 -10.76
CA GLN A 75 -2.45 -19.58 -9.49
C GLN A 75 -2.57 -18.63 -8.29
N THR A 76 -2.03 -17.40 -8.38
CA THR A 76 -2.15 -16.41 -7.32
C THR A 76 -3.61 -16.00 -7.08
N ALA A 77 -4.41 -15.92 -8.14
CA ALA A 77 -5.84 -15.65 -8.03
C ALA A 77 -6.56 -16.73 -7.21
N ILE A 78 -6.31 -18.01 -7.52
CA ILE A 78 -6.88 -19.13 -6.76
C ILE A 78 -6.41 -19.10 -5.31
N LEU A 79 -5.10 -18.99 -5.04
CA LEU A 79 -4.57 -18.93 -3.67
C LEU A 79 -5.16 -17.77 -2.85
N THR A 80 -5.39 -16.62 -3.48
CA THR A 80 -6.03 -15.47 -2.81
C THR A 80 -7.49 -15.77 -2.49
N LEU A 81 -8.19 -16.41 -3.41
CA LEU A 81 -9.59 -16.80 -3.22
C LEU A 81 -9.72 -17.84 -2.10
N GLU A 82 -8.84 -18.85 -2.06
CA GLU A 82 -8.79 -19.87 -1.00
C GLU A 82 -8.55 -19.26 0.39
N GLN A 83 -7.77 -18.18 0.49
CA GLN A 83 -7.57 -17.48 1.76
C GLN A 83 -8.85 -16.81 2.28
N ILE A 84 -9.74 -16.40 1.38
CA ILE A 84 -11.02 -15.77 1.73
C ILE A 84 -12.08 -16.84 1.97
N TRP A 85 -12.15 -17.85 1.10
CA TRP A 85 -13.16 -18.92 1.17
C TRP A 85 -12.85 -19.98 2.20
N GLY A 86 -11.57 -20.16 2.52
CA GLY A 86 -11.14 -21.14 3.48
C GLY A 86 -11.33 -22.58 3.03
N VAL A 87 -11.37 -22.84 1.73
CA VAL A 87 -11.44 -24.20 1.19
C VAL A 87 -10.46 -24.32 0.03
N ASP A 88 -10.12 -25.56 -0.32
CA ASP A 88 -9.35 -25.84 -1.53
C ASP A 88 -10.21 -25.50 -2.77
N LEU A 89 -9.68 -24.62 -3.61
CA LEU A 89 -10.28 -24.17 -4.86
C LEU A 89 -9.35 -24.43 -6.05
N SER A 90 -8.32 -25.27 -5.88
CA SER A 90 -7.33 -25.58 -6.92
C SER A 90 -7.93 -26.16 -8.22
N ALA A 91 -9.13 -26.74 -8.15
CA ALA A 91 -9.86 -27.27 -9.31
C ALA A 91 -10.66 -26.22 -10.09
N TYR A 92 -10.80 -24.99 -9.57
CA TYR A 92 -11.55 -23.92 -10.23
C TYR A 92 -10.75 -23.31 -11.37
N ASP A 93 -11.44 -22.97 -12.46
CA ASP A 93 -10.88 -22.18 -13.54
C ASP A 93 -10.73 -20.71 -13.08
N PRO A 94 -9.51 -20.16 -12.98
CA PRO A 94 -9.30 -18.77 -12.59
C PRO A 94 -9.89 -17.74 -13.56
N ASP A 95 -10.18 -18.13 -14.80
CA ASP A 95 -10.90 -17.30 -15.77
C ASP A 95 -12.42 -17.59 -15.80
N GLY A 96 -12.88 -18.50 -14.95
CA GLY A 96 -14.29 -18.79 -14.69
C GLY A 96 -14.93 -17.90 -13.61
N PRO A 97 -16.24 -18.09 -13.33
CA PRO A 97 -16.97 -17.33 -12.32
C PRO A 97 -16.53 -17.65 -10.89
N LEU A 98 -16.87 -16.79 -9.93
CA LEU A 98 -16.65 -17.07 -8.52
C LEU A 98 -17.40 -18.33 -8.06
N PRO A 99 -16.87 -19.07 -7.07
CA PRO A 99 -17.49 -20.27 -6.53
C PRO A 99 -18.84 -19.98 -5.87
N ASP A 100 -19.87 -20.77 -6.16
CA ASP A 100 -21.20 -20.65 -5.52
C ASP A 100 -21.26 -21.19 -4.09
N ILE A 101 -20.17 -21.79 -3.60
CA ILE A 101 -20.07 -22.29 -2.22
C ILE A 101 -19.77 -21.17 -1.23
N ASP A 102 -20.30 -21.26 -0.01
CA ASP A 102 -20.04 -20.26 1.02
C ASP A 102 -18.65 -20.41 1.67
N PRO A 103 -18.04 -19.30 2.13
CA PRO A 103 -16.78 -19.37 2.85
C PRO A 103 -16.94 -20.10 4.17
N VAL A 104 -15.97 -20.94 4.53
CA VAL A 104 -15.97 -21.69 5.79
C VAL A 104 -15.25 -20.85 6.85
N PRO A 105 -15.93 -20.42 7.93
CA PRO A 105 -15.28 -19.75 9.04
C PRO A 105 -14.45 -20.78 9.80
N ASP A 106 -13.12 -20.62 9.76
CA ASP A 106 -12.11 -21.48 10.41
C ASP A 106 -11.81 -22.85 9.74
N PRO A 107 -11.13 -22.84 8.59
CA PRO A 107 -10.54 -24.03 8.02
C PRO A 107 -9.06 -24.11 8.42
N GLY A 108 -8.61 -25.30 8.79
CA GLY A 108 -7.23 -25.61 9.17
C GLY A 108 -6.13 -25.31 8.11
N LEU A 109 -6.46 -24.58 7.04
CA LEU A 109 -5.56 -23.97 6.05
C LEU A 109 -4.80 -22.75 6.61
N SER A 110 -5.23 -22.19 7.75
CA SER A 110 -4.59 -21.04 8.40
C SER A 110 -3.46 -21.46 9.37
N GLN A 111 -2.49 -22.25 8.90
CA GLN A 111 -1.26 -22.51 9.66
C GLN A 111 -0.39 -21.24 9.67
N GLY A 112 -0.67 -20.31 10.60
CA GLY A 112 0.24 -19.23 10.98
C GLY A 112 0.09 -17.86 10.29
N ARG A 113 -1.01 -17.57 9.59
CA ARG A 113 -1.26 -16.25 8.95
C ARG A 113 -2.41 -15.49 9.63
N THR A 114 -2.17 -14.22 9.98
CA THR A 114 -3.14 -13.34 10.68
C THR A 114 -4.42 -13.14 9.85
N ARG A 115 -5.59 -13.40 10.46
CA ARG A 115 -6.93 -13.18 9.84
C ARG A 115 -7.09 -11.72 9.39
N HIS A 116 -7.57 -11.53 8.17
CA HIS A 116 -8.05 -10.23 7.67
C HIS A 116 -9.59 -10.24 7.72
N GLY A 117 -10.18 -9.71 8.79
CA GLY A 117 -11.63 -9.42 8.86
C GLY A 117 -12.56 -10.64 8.82
N ASP A 118 -13.86 -10.35 8.67
CA ASP A 118 -14.93 -11.32 8.48
C ASP A 118 -14.89 -11.86 7.04
N SER A 119 -14.45 -13.11 6.88
CA SER A 119 -14.31 -13.77 5.58
C SER A 119 -15.61 -13.80 4.79
N THR A 120 -16.74 -13.92 5.48
CA THR A 120 -18.07 -13.92 4.87
C THR A 120 -18.39 -12.57 4.25
N ALA A 121 -18.17 -11.48 4.99
CA ALA A 121 -18.37 -10.13 4.47
C ALA A 121 -17.45 -9.82 3.27
N ILE A 122 -16.22 -10.34 3.27
CA ILE A 122 -15.30 -10.16 2.14
C ILE A 122 -15.80 -10.94 0.92
N ALA A 123 -16.20 -12.20 1.10
CA ALA A 123 -16.73 -13.03 0.02
C ALA A 123 -17.99 -12.42 -0.61
N GLU A 124 -18.93 -11.91 0.20
CA GLU A 124 -20.12 -11.21 -0.28
C GLU A 124 -19.77 -9.97 -1.11
N LYS A 125 -18.83 -9.16 -0.64
CA LYS A 125 -18.34 -7.99 -1.39
C LYS A 125 -17.74 -8.39 -2.73
N TRP A 126 -16.98 -9.47 -2.77
CA TRP A 126 -16.35 -9.97 -3.99
C TRP A 126 -17.37 -10.54 -4.97
N ARG A 127 -18.39 -11.26 -4.49
CA ARG A 127 -19.54 -11.70 -5.31
C ARG A 127 -20.27 -10.52 -5.93
N ALA A 128 -20.60 -9.51 -5.13
CA ALA A 128 -21.28 -8.31 -5.61
C ALA A 128 -20.47 -7.59 -6.69
N LEU A 129 -19.16 -7.42 -6.47
CA LEU A 129 -18.24 -6.81 -7.43
C LEU A 129 -18.16 -7.62 -8.74
N ALA A 130 -18.04 -8.94 -8.63
CA ALA A 130 -17.96 -9.82 -9.79
C ALA A 130 -19.25 -9.82 -10.60
N GLN A 131 -20.40 -9.82 -9.93
CA GLN A 131 -21.72 -9.76 -10.57
C GLN A 131 -21.95 -8.41 -11.25
N GLU A 132 -21.63 -7.31 -10.58
CA GLU A 132 -21.79 -5.94 -11.12
C GLU A 132 -21.01 -5.76 -12.42
N LYS A 133 -19.77 -6.29 -12.47
CA LYS A 133 -18.83 -6.05 -13.56
C LYS A 133 -18.62 -7.24 -14.50
N GLY A 134 -19.29 -8.36 -14.27
CA GLY A 134 -19.14 -9.59 -15.05
C GLY A 134 -17.73 -10.18 -15.02
N LEU A 135 -17.11 -10.22 -13.83
CA LEU A 135 -15.70 -10.58 -13.67
C LEU A 135 -15.50 -12.08 -13.40
N SER A 136 -14.41 -12.62 -13.94
CA SER A 136 -13.87 -13.92 -13.52
C SER A 136 -13.25 -13.86 -12.11
N ILE A 137 -12.86 -15.01 -11.56
CA ILE A 137 -12.10 -15.09 -10.30
C ILE A 137 -10.85 -14.20 -10.37
N ARG A 138 -10.02 -14.37 -11.40
CA ARG A 138 -8.78 -13.62 -11.58
C ARG A 138 -9.04 -12.12 -11.71
N GLN A 139 -10.04 -11.73 -12.50
CA GLN A 139 -10.41 -10.33 -12.67
C GLN A 139 -10.95 -9.73 -11.37
N THR A 140 -11.69 -10.49 -10.57
CA THR A 140 -12.20 -10.05 -9.26
C THR A 140 -11.06 -9.85 -8.27
N VAL A 141 -10.09 -10.76 -8.22
CA VAL A 141 -8.88 -10.61 -7.40
C VAL A 141 -8.10 -9.35 -7.80
N ILE A 142 -7.94 -9.10 -9.10
CA ILE A 142 -7.28 -7.90 -9.64
C ILE A 142 -8.03 -6.64 -9.21
N GLU A 143 -9.36 -6.62 -9.36
CA GLU A 143 -10.19 -5.43 -9.11
C GLU A 143 -10.36 -5.14 -7.61
N ALA A 144 -10.46 -6.19 -6.78
CA ALA A 144 -10.55 -6.09 -5.33
C ALA A 144 -9.18 -5.89 -4.64
N GLY A 145 -8.09 -6.14 -5.36
CA GLY A 145 -6.71 -6.00 -4.90
C GLY A 145 -6.32 -4.55 -4.61
N ALA A 146 -5.12 -4.38 -4.04
CA ALA A 146 -4.59 -3.05 -3.76
C ALA A 146 -4.36 -2.28 -5.07
N ARG A 147 -4.92 -1.06 -5.16
CA ARG A 147 -4.67 -0.15 -6.27
C ARG A 147 -3.30 0.50 -6.11
N GLN A 148 -2.70 0.86 -7.24
CA GLN A 148 -1.47 1.63 -7.25
C GLN A 148 -1.67 2.98 -6.55
N SER A 149 -0.65 3.44 -5.81
CA SER A 149 -0.73 4.66 -4.99
C SER A 149 -0.78 5.93 -5.84
N PHE A 150 0.15 6.08 -6.79
CA PHE A 150 0.26 7.27 -7.64
C PHE A 150 0.23 6.87 -9.11
N VAL A 151 -0.67 7.46 -9.88
CA VAL A 151 -0.86 7.18 -11.31
C VAL A 151 -1.15 8.48 -12.04
N GLY A 152 -0.25 8.88 -12.94
CA GLY A 152 -0.42 10.13 -13.71
C GLY A 152 0.83 10.54 -14.47
N THR A 153 0.86 11.79 -14.92
CA THR A 153 2.09 12.37 -15.50
C THR A 153 3.16 12.60 -14.43
N PRO A 154 4.45 12.72 -14.82
CA PRO A 154 5.52 13.03 -13.87
C PRO A 154 5.25 14.27 -13.02
N GLU A 155 4.70 15.32 -13.63
CA GLU A 155 4.37 16.58 -12.95
C GLU A 155 3.23 16.40 -11.94
N ALA A 156 2.19 15.66 -12.32
CA ALA A 156 1.07 15.36 -11.44
C ALA A 156 1.53 14.53 -10.23
N VAL A 157 2.32 13.49 -10.47
CA VAL A 157 2.87 12.64 -9.41
C VAL A 157 3.81 13.42 -8.49
N ALA A 158 4.71 14.25 -9.04
CA ALA A 158 5.60 15.10 -8.23
C ALA A 158 4.80 16.04 -7.32
N ALA A 159 3.79 16.72 -7.87
CA ALA A 159 2.92 17.62 -7.12
C ALA A 159 2.09 16.89 -6.04
N GLU A 160 1.66 15.66 -6.32
CA GLU A 160 0.92 14.86 -5.35
C GLU A 160 1.81 14.43 -4.18
N LEU A 161 3.01 13.91 -4.47
CA LEU A 161 4.01 13.54 -3.46
C LEU A 161 4.35 14.72 -2.55
N GLU A 162 4.61 15.89 -3.14
CA GLU A 162 4.85 17.14 -2.42
C GLU A 162 3.67 17.50 -1.51
N SER A 163 2.44 17.45 -2.04
CA SER A 163 1.22 17.76 -1.29
C SER A 163 1.01 16.83 -0.09
N PHE A 164 1.35 15.54 -0.19
CA PHE A 164 1.25 14.62 0.95
C PHE A 164 2.23 14.98 2.07
N VAL A 165 3.46 15.36 1.73
CA VAL A 165 4.45 15.80 2.73
C VAL A 165 4.04 17.13 3.34
N ALA A 166 3.65 18.11 2.52
CA ALA A 166 3.25 19.44 2.97
C ALA A 166 1.99 19.45 3.87
N ARG A 167 1.17 18.39 3.83
CA ARG A 167 -0.04 18.24 4.63
C ARG A 167 0.13 17.36 5.87
N ASP A 168 1.36 17.04 6.25
CA ASP A 168 1.68 16.16 7.37
C ASP A 168 1.00 14.78 7.24
N ALA A 169 1.02 14.21 6.04
CA ALA A 169 0.52 12.84 5.80
C ALA A 169 1.64 11.80 5.75
N ALA A 170 2.87 12.22 5.42
CA ALA A 170 4.07 11.38 5.39
C ALA A 170 5.34 12.25 5.51
N ASP A 171 6.44 11.67 5.99
CA ASP A 171 7.77 12.32 6.01
C ASP A 171 8.62 11.97 4.76
N GLY A 172 8.08 11.11 3.89
CA GLY A 172 8.76 10.53 2.74
C GLY A 172 8.07 9.24 2.31
N PHE A 173 8.64 8.54 1.34
CA PHE A 173 8.01 7.36 0.75
C PHE A 173 9.02 6.25 0.51
N ILE A 174 8.57 5.01 0.70
CA ILE A 174 9.31 3.83 0.26
C ILE A 174 8.73 3.42 -1.09
N LEU A 175 9.51 3.55 -2.16
CA LEU A 175 9.07 3.15 -3.50
C LEU A 175 9.10 1.64 -3.65
N VAL A 176 7.94 1.07 -3.98
CA VAL A 176 7.75 -0.35 -4.27
C VAL A 176 7.61 -0.50 -5.78
N PRO A 177 8.65 -0.98 -6.50
CA PRO A 177 8.62 -1.05 -7.95
C PRO A 177 7.68 -2.16 -8.43
N HIS A 178 7.03 -1.90 -9.58
CA HIS A 178 6.19 -2.90 -10.26
C HIS A 178 6.99 -3.95 -11.03
N LEU A 179 8.21 -3.58 -11.45
CA LEU A 179 9.13 -4.39 -12.25
C LEU A 179 10.52 -4.30 -11.65
N THR A 180 11.27 -5.39 -11.64
CA THR A 180 12.66 -5.41 -11.19
C THR A 180 13.55 -6.01 -12.28
N PRO A 181 14.74 -5.44 -12.56
CA PRO A 181 15.42 -4.40 -11.78
C PRO A 181 15.06 -2.95 -12.15
N GLY A 182 14.57 -2.66 -13.36
CA GLY A 182 14.45 -1.27 -13.89
C GLY A 182 13.20 -0.49 -13.50
N GLY A 183 12.33 -1.00 -12.62
CA GLY A 183 11.05 -0.35 -12.30
C GLY A 183 11.14 0.96 -11.52
N LEU A 184 12.34 1.45 -11.22
CA LEU A 184 12.58 2.76 -10.60
C LEU A 184 13.19 3.77 -11.58
N ASP A 185 13.75 3.32 -12.70
CA ASP A 185 14.52 4.18 -13.61
C ASP A 185 13.65 5.34 -14.12
N GLU A 186 12.43 5.03 -14.58
CA GLU A 186 11.48 6.05 -15.07
C GLU A 186 11.11 7.07 -13.99
N PHE A 187 10.99 6.65 -12.73
CA PHE A 187 10.73 7.57 -11.62
C PHE A 187 11.93 8.48 -11.35
N VAL A 188 13.13 7.90 -11.33
CA VAL A 188 14.38 8.64 -11.10
C VAL A 188 14.61 9.64 -12.22
N ASP A 189 14.37 9.27 -13.46
CA ASP A 189 14.65 10.13 -14.61
C ASP A 189 13.60 11.24 -14.80
N ARG A 190 12.33 10.97 -14.45
CA ARG A 190 11.22 11.88 -14.79
C ARG A 190 10.64 12.64 -13.60
N VAL A 191 10.68 12.07 -12.39
CA VAL A 191 10.01 12.67 -11.21
C VAL A 191 11.01 13.30 -10.26
N VAL A 192 12.17 12.69 -10.03
CA VAL A 192 13.18 13.24 -9.12
C VAL A 192 13.66 14.64 -9.53
N PRO A 193 13.93 14.95 -10.82
CA PRO A 193 14.29 16.31 -11.22
C PRO A 193 13.21 17.34 -10.88
N LEU A 194 11.93 16.99 -11.09
CA LEU A 194 10.80 17.87 -10.76
C LEU A 194 10.70 18.13 -9.25
N LEU A 195 10.93 17.10 -8.42
CA LEU A 195 10.98 17.25 -6.96
C LEU A 195 12.17 18.11 -6.51
N GLN A 196 13.32 17.99 -7.19
CA GLN A 196 14.50 18.82 -6.92
C GLN A 196 14.27 20.29 -7.31
N GLU A 197 13.68 20.55 -8.48
CA GLU A 197 13.30 21.89 -8.93
C GLU A 197 12.33 22.58 -7.96
N ARG A 198 11.45 21.81 -7.33
CA ARG A 198 10.50 22.28 -6.30
C ARG A 198 11.13 22.44 -4.92
N GLY A 199 12.39 22.04 -4.73
CA GLY A 199 13.05 22.01 -3.42
C GLY A 199 12.49 20.94 -2.46
N ALA A 200 11.66 20.01 -2.97
CA ALA A 200 11.05 18.92 -2.21
C ALA A 200 11.98 17.70 -2.08
N PHE A 201 13.07 17.65 -2.85
CA PHE A 201 14.05 16.58 -2.77
C PHE A 201 15.48 17.10 -2.87
N ARG A 202 16.41 16.41 -2.21
CA ARG A 202 17.83 16.78 -2.18
C ARG A 202 18.46 16.65 -3.57
N THR A 203 19.44 17.50 -3.87
CA THR A 203 20.28 17.43 -5.08
C THR A 203 21.61 16.73 -4.86
N ALA A 204 22.08 16.68 -3.61
CA ALA A 204 23.29 15.98 -3.21
C ALA A 204 23.15 15.38 -1.80
N TYR A 205 24.02 14.44 -1.46
CA TYR A 205 24.16 13.89 -0.11
C TYR A 205 25.33 14.57 0.59
N GLU A 206 25.06 15.20 1.74
CA GLU A 206 26.09 15.91 2.51
C GLU A 206 26.65 15.06 3.67
N GLY A 207 25.88 14.11 4.17
CA GLY A 207 26.28 13.22 5.27
C GLY A 207 26.74 11.83 4.81
N GLY A 208 27.48 11.15 5.68
CA GLY A 208 27.95 9.77 5.43
C GLY A 208 27.07 8.67 6.03
N THR A 209 26.01 9.01 6.78
CA THR A 209 25.17 8.03 7.49
C THR A 209 23.72 8.13 7.05
N LEU A 210 23.01 6.99 7.09
CA LEU A 210 21.57 6.97 6.84
C LEU A 210 20.79 7.90 7.79
N ARG A 211 21.26 8.06 9.04
CA ARG A 211 20.66 9.01 9.99
C ARG A 211 20.75 10.43 9.49
N SER A 212 21.94 10.85 9.03
CA SER A 212 22.12 12.17 8.44
C SER A 212 21.23 12.36 7.20
N HIS A 213 21.12 11.35 6.33
CA HIS A 213 20.24 11.42 5.15
C HIS A 213 18.76 11.52 5.50
N LEU A 214 18.34 11.06 6.68
CA LEU A 214 16.97 11.17 7.17
C LEU A 214 16.76 12.39 8.09
N GLY A 215 17.77 13.22 8.31
CA GLY A 215 17.70 14.36 9.23
C GLY A 215 17.48 13.94 10.69
N LEU A 216 17.96 12.76 11.07
CA LEU A 216 17.85 12.23 12.44
C LEU A 216 19.09 12.58 13.24
N ALA A 217 18.90 12.89 14.53
CA ALA A 217 19.99 13.15 15.44
C ALA A 217 20.93 11.92 15.58
N GLU A 218 22.22 12.21 15.75
CA GLU A 218 23.23 11.20 16.09
C GLU A 218 22.90 10.58 17.46
N PRO A 219 23.07 9.26 17.62
CA PRO A 219 22.77 8.59 18.87
C PRO A 219 23.75 9.05 19.95
N VAL A 220 23.20 9.45 21.10
CA VAL A 220 24.00 9.68 22.30
C VAL A 220 24.29 8.31 22.90
N TRP A 221 25.49 7.77 22.66
CA TRP A 221 25.93 6.54 23.29
C TRP A 221 26.02 6.76 24.81
N LYS A 222 25.18 6.06 25.56
CA LYS A 222 25.39 5.88 26.99
C LYS A 222 26.32 4.68 27.13
N GLY A 223 27.59 4.95 27.45
CA GLY A 223 28.60 3.92 27.70
C GLY A 223 28.21 2.95 28.79
#